data_AF-A0A8X7BCL0-F1
#
_entry.id   AF-A0A8X7BCL0-F1
#
_cell.length_a   1.000
_cell.length_b   1.000
_cell.length_c   1.000
_cell.angle_alpha   90.00
_cell.angle_beta   90.00
_cell.angle_gamma   90.00
#
_symmetry.space_group_name_H-M   'P 1'
#
loop_
_entity.id
_entity.type
_entity.pdbx_description
1 polymer ?
#
loop_
_entity_poly.entity_id
_entity_poly.type
_entity_poly.pdbx_seq_one_letter_code
_entity_poly.pdbx_strand_id
1 'polypeptide(L)'
;MPTTRAMEAQFQTLLEKLTASMNANMGEMKSELTGMNANMGEMKSDLTEMKSELTASMNANMTEMKSELKSDLKGIGDKLTTMDKKFEEMEGRIESVENKFENKFVDIENKFENKFEDMESKLEKLKQKVMTGQGDEFKFQAPYSKPSIKLSTYDGKSSWQVYKTQFSIVADVNQWDSQTKACQLAASLRADAADILQTLPETQRLDIDALVNALELRFGEKCEGLQQTPAEVTAAESVRNAPRTGDGRREAFSLGVF
;
A
#
# COMPACT_ATOMS: atom_id res chain seq x y z
N MET A 1 78.97 89.72 33.54
CA MET A 1 79.34 89.26 32.18
C MET A 1 79.90 87.85 32.31
N PRO A 2 79.36 86.84 31.61
CA PRO A 2 79.99 85.52 31.58
C PRO A 2 81.41 85.65 31.01
N THR A 3 82.36 84.89 31.54
CA THR A 3 83.73 84.86 30.99
C THR A 3 83.74 84.09 29.68
N THR A 4 84.65 84.42 28.76
CA THR A 4 84.83 83.78 27.44
C THR A 4 84.88 82.24 27.51
N ARG A 5 85.51 81.71 28.56
CA ARG A 5 85.60 80.28 28.85
C ARG A 5 84.24 79.59 29.10
N ALA A 6 83.27 80.30 29.69
CA ALA A 6 81.95 79.75 29.95
C ALA A 6 81.10 79.64 28.68
N MET A 7 81.23 80.61 27.77
CA MET A 7 80.52 80.62 26.48
C MET A 7 81.07 79.51 25.55
N GLU A 8 82.39 79.31 25.52
CA GLU A 8 83.05 78.20 24.82
C GLU A 8 82.55 76.81 25.31
N ALA A 9 82.44 76.63 26.64
CA ALA A 9 81.96 75.38 27.23
C ALA A 9 80.47 75.10 26.90
N GLN A 10 79.63 76.14 26.86
CA GLN A 10 78.23 76.01 26.45
C GLN A 10 78.10 75.60 24.97
N PHE A 11 78.92 76.19 24.09
CA PHE A 11 78.93 75.83 22.67
C PHE A 11 79.35 74.38 22.44
N GLN A 12 80.42 73.91 23.12
CA GLN A 12 80.83 72.51 23.05
C GLN A 12 79.76 71.54 23.58
N THR A 13 79.11 71.89 24.70
CA THR A 13 77.99 71.11 25.24
C THR A 13 76.84 71.00 24.24
N LEU A 14 76.58 72.07 23.49
CA LEU A 14 75.57 72.10 22.43
C LEU A 14 75.94 71.19 21.26
N LEU A 15 77.20 71.20 20.83
CA LEU A 15 77.71 70.31 19.79
C LEU A 15 77.62 68.84 20.21
N GLU A 16 78.06 68.50 21.42
CA GLU A 16 77.96 67.12 21.94
C GLU A 16 76.51 66.63 22.00
N LYS A 17 75.58 67.47 22.50
CA LYS A 17 74.15 67.14 22.52
C LYS A 17 73.58 66.94 21.11
N LEU A 18 73.98 67.78 20.15
CA LEU A 18 73.56 67.66 18.76
C LEU A 18 74.08 66.36 18.14
N THR A 19 75.37 66.05 18.31
CA THR A 19 75.98 64.80 17.83
C THR A 19 75.34 63.57 18.47
N ALA A 20 75.10 63.59 19.79
CA ALA A 20 74.43 62.51 20.51
C ALA A 20 73.00 62.29 19.99
N SER A 21 72.24 63.38 19.79
CA SER A 21 70.88 63.32 19.23
C SER A 21 70.86 62.73 17.82
N MET A 22 71.75 63.17 16.93
CA MET A 22 71.85 62.62 15.57
C MET A 22 72.20 61.13 15.57
N ASN A 23 73.14 60.70 16.42
CA ASN A 23 73.51 59.30 16.56
C ASN A 23 72.36 58.43 17.08
N ALA A 24 71.59 58.93 18.06
CA ALA A 24 70.41 58.25 18.57
C ALA A 24 69.34 58.07 17.48
N ASN A 25 68.97 59.15 16.79
CA ASN A 25 67.99 59.11 15.70
C ASN A 25 68.43 58.17 14.55
N MET A 26 69.72 58.14 14.21
CA MET A 26 70.24 57.22 13.20
C MET A 26 70.20 55.76 13.67
N GLY A 27 70.41 55.52 14.97
CA GLY A 27 70.23 54.21 15.59
C GLY A 27 68.78 53.72 15.54
N GLU A 28 67.83 54.59 15.90
CA GLU A 28 66.39 54.31 15.81
C GLU A 28 65.96 54.01 14.38
N MET A 29 66.35 54.87 13.42
CA MET A 29 66.04 54.67 11.99
C MET A 29 66.61 53.35 11.46
N LYS A 30 67.80 52.95 11.90
CA LYS A 30 68.40 51.66 11.53
C LYS A 30 67.60 50.49 12.10
N SER A 31 67.16 50.61 13.35
CA SER A 31 66.30 49.61 14.00
C SER A 31 64.95 49.46 13.28
N GLU A 32 64.30 50.57 12.94
CA GLU A 32 63.04 50.57 12.18
C GLU A 32 63.22 49.94 10.79
N LEU A 33 64.31 50.27 10.07
CA LEU A 33 64.61 49.68 8.77
C LEU A 33 64.80 48.16 8.86
N THR A 34 65.48 47.68 9.91
CA THR A 34 65.64 46.24 10.14
C THR A 34 64.31 45.56 10.47
N GLY A 35 63.44 46.20 11.25
CA GLY A 35 62.11 45.70 11.56
C GLY A 35 61.22 45.62 10.32
N MET A 36 61.22 46.67 9.49
CA MET A 36 60.47 46.69 8.23
C MET A 36 60.93 45.60 7.26
N ASN A 37 62.24 45.34 7.18
CA ASN A 37 62.77 44.29 6.32
C ASN A 37 62.40 42.88 6.83
N ALA A 38 62.36 42.67 8.15
CA ALA A 38 61.86 41.43 8.74
C ALA A 38 60.37 41.20 8.41
N ASN A 39 59.53 42.21 8.65
CA ASN A 39 58.09 42.14 8.36
C ASN A 39 57.81 41.88 6.87
N MET A 40 58.60 42.49 5.97
CA MET A 40 58.48 42.22 4.53
C MET A 40 58.85 40.77 4.17
N GLY A 41 59.81 40.19 4.90
CA GLY A 41 60.19 38.78 4.80
C GLY A 41 59.06 37.84 5.25
N GLU A 42 58.46 38.12 6.40
CA GLU A 42 57.30 37.38 6.94
C GLU A 42 56.11 37.46 5.98
N MET A 43 55.72 38.66 5.53
CA MET A 43 54.62 38.84 4.57
C MET A 43 54.86 38.08 3.26
N LYS A 44 56.11 38.01 2.80
CA LYS A 44 56.46 37.21 1.61
C LYS A 44 56.29 35.71 1.88
N SER A 45 56.64 35.25 3.08
CA SER A 45 56.41 33.87 3.51
C SER A 45 54.91 33.56 3.55
N ASP A 46 54.12 34.39 4.22
CA ASP A 46 52.66 34.21 4.32
C ASP A 46 52.00 34.17 2.95
N LEU A 47 52.41 35.06 2.03
CA LEU A 47 51.89 35.08 0.67
C LEU A 47 52.24 33.79 -0.10
N THR A 48 53.41 33.21 0.14
CA THR A 48 53.78 31.91 -0.46
C THR A 48 52.99 30.75 0.14
N GLU A 49 52.74 30.77 1.45
CA GLU A 49 51.94 29.75 2.14
C GLU A 49 50.49 29.79 1.68
N MET A 50 49.85 30.97 1.70
CA MET A 50 48.48 31.16 1.21
C MET A 50 48.31 30.68 -0.25
N LYS A 51 49.30 30.94 -1.10
CA LYS A 51 49.26 30.49 -2.49
C LYS A 51 49.34 28.96 -2.59
N SER A 52 50.15 28.33 -1.75
CA SER A 52 50.29 26.88 -1.66
C SER A 52 48.97 26.25 -1.20
N GLU A 53 48.40 26.75 -0.10
CA GLU A 53 47.15 26.26 0.48
C GLU A 53 45.99 26.39 -0.49
N LEU A 54 45.86 27.55 -1.15
CA LEU A 54 44.82 27.79 -2.15
C LEU A 54 44.94 26.82 -3.34
N THR A 55 46.17 26.55 -3.78
CA THR A 55 46.42 25.60 -4.89
C THR A 55 46.09 24.17 -4.45
N ALA A 56 46.49 23.79 -3.25
CA ALA A 56 46.25 22.45 -2.70
C ALA A 56 44.75 22.18 -2.50
N SER A 57 44.03 23.13 -1.89
CA SER A 57 42.60 23.00 -1.62
C SER A 57 41.79 22.93 -2.92
N MET A 58 42.11 23.77 -3.91
CA MET A 58 41.43 23.74 -5.21
C MET A 58 41.67 22.41 -5.95
N ASN A 59 42.89 21.87 -5.88
CA ASN A 59 43.20 20.57 -6.49
C ASN A 59 42.51 19.40 -5.78
N ALA A 60 42.44 19.43 -4.45
CA ALA A 60 41.74 18.42 -3.66
C ALA A 60 40.24 18.41 -4.00
N ASN A 61 39.58 19.58 -3.96
CA ASN A 61 38.17 19.71 -4.27
C ASN A 61 37.84 19.28 -5.71
N MET A 62 38.70 19.63 -6.68
CA MET A 62 38.51 19.20 -8.08
C MET A 62 38.64 17.68 -8.22
N THR A 63 39.52 17.05 -7.45
CA THR A 63 39.72 15.60 -7.45
C THR A 63 38.53 14.87 -6.81
N GLU A 64 38.03 15.39 -5.69
CA GLU A 64 36.85 14.87 -4.99
C GLU A 64 35.61 14.96 -5.88
N MET A 65 35.32 16.13 -6.43
CA MET A 65 34.18 16.34 -7.34
C MET A 65 34.25 15.42 -8.56
N LYS A 66 35.44 15.20 -9.13
CA LYS A 66 35.63 14.26 -10.24
C LYS A 66 35.36 12.81 -9.84
N SER A 67 35.71 12.43 -8.62
CA SER A 67 35.45 11.10 -8.07
C SER A 67 33.95 10.88 -7.84
N GLU A 68 33.27 11.85 -7.22
CA GLU A 68 31.82 11.80 -6.96
C GLU A 68 31.03 11.71 -8.26
N LEU A 69 31.30 12.59 -9.23
CA LEU A 69 30.63 12.56 -10.54
C LEU A 69 30.84 11.23 -11.27
N LYS A 70 32.02 10.62 -11.14
CA LYS A 70 32.29 9.31 -11.74
C LYS A 70 31.50 8.20 -11.05
N SER A 71 31.40 8.25 -9.72
CA SER A 71 30.58 7.33 -8.93
C SER A 71 29.11 7.42 -9.33
N ASP A 72 28.58 8.64 -9.42
CA ASP A 72 27.18 8.89 -9.77
C ASP A 72 26.85 8.44 -11.19
N LEU A 73 27.71 8.75 -12.16
CA LEU A 73 27.55 8.26 -13.54
C LEU A 73 27.56 6.74 -13.62
N LYS A 74 28.43 6.07 -12.86
CA LYS A 74 28.43 4.61 -12.77
C LYS A 74 27.13 4.09 -12.16
N GLY A 75 26.68 4.68 -11.05
CA GLY A 75 25.44 4.30 -10.38
C GLY A 75 24.21 4.47 -11.27
N ILE A 76 24.17 5.52 -12.10
CA ILE A 76 23.13 5.72 -13.12
C ILE A 76 23.20 4.64 -14.19
N GLY A 77 24.39 4.29 -14.69
CA GLY A 77 24.57 3.21 -15.67
C GLY A 77 24.12 1.84 -15.14
N ASP A 78 24.46 1.51 -13.89
CA ASP A 78 24.03 0.27 -13.22
C ASP A 78 22.50 0.22 -13.06
N LYS A 79 21.84 1.36 -12.79
CA LYS A 79 20.37 1.44 -12.74
C LYS A 79 19.72 1.28 -14.12
N LEU A 80 20.30 1.88 -15.16
CA LEU A 80 19.80 1.78 -16.53
C LEU A 80 19.82 0.33 -17.01
N THR A 81 20.96 -0.36 -16.83
CA THR A 81 21.09 -1.79 -17.17
C THR A 81 20.10 -2.68 -16.39
N THR A 82 19.85 -2.35 -15.12
CA THR A 82 18.82 -3.05 -14.33
C THR A 82 17.41 -2.82 -14.88
N MET A 83 17.12 -1.61 -15.37
CA MET A 83 15.84 -1.26 -15.97
C MET A 83 15.66 -1.97 -17.32
N ASP A 84 16.69 -2.02 -18.17
CA ASP A 84 16.67 -2.74 -19.44
C ASP A 84 16.31 -4.22 -19.24
N LYS A 85 16.96 -4.89 -18.27
CA LYS A 85 16.64 -6.27 -17.92
C LYS A 85 15.18 -6.46 -17.49
N LYS A 86 14.64 -5.52 -16.70
CA LYS A 86 13.22 -5.58 -16.28
C LYS A 86 12.26 -5.37 -17.45
N PHE A 87 12.64 -4.57 -18.45
CA PHE A 87 11.86 -4.43 -19.67
C PHE A 87 11.86 -5.73 -20.47
N GLU A 88 13.02 -6.36 -20.67
CA GLU A 88 13.11 -7.67 -21.34
C GLU A 88 12.26 -8.74 -20.62
N GLU A 89 12.33 -8.80 -19.28
CA GLU A 89 11.49 -9.71 -18.49
C GLU A 89 9.99 -9.42 -18.64
N MET A 90 9.62 -8.14 -18.77
CA MET A 90 8.23 -7.72 -18.96
C MET A 90 7.73 -8.07 -20.36
N GLU A 91 8.53 -7.84 -21.39
CA GLU A 91 8.24 -8.24 -22.78
C GLU A 91 7.97 -9.74 -22.86
N GLY A 92 8.84 -10.58 -22.27
CA GLY A 92 8.62 -12.03 -22.24
C GLY A 92 7.37 -12.46 -21.47
N ARG A 93 6.98 -11.74 -20.41
CA ARG A 93 5.73 -12.00 -19.70
C ARG A 93 4.50 -11.63 -20.52
N ILE A 94 4.55 -10.52 -21.26
CA ILE A 94 3.48 -10.08 -22.15
C ILE A 94 3.28 -11.12 -23.26
N GLU A 95 4.36 -11.53 -23.92
CA GLU A 95 4.33 -12.57 -24.95
C GLU A 95 3.73 -13.89 -24.40
N SER A 96 4.09 -14.29 -23.18
CA SER A 96 3.52 -15.47 -22.53
C SER A 96 2.01 -15.35 -22.29
N VAL A 97 1.52 -14.16 -21.93
CA VAL A 97 0.10 -13.89 -21.69
C VAL A 97 -0.67 -13.88 -23.01
N GLU A 98 -0.15 -13.23 -24.04
CA GLU A 98 -0.74 -13.22 -25.39
C GLU A 98 -0.90 -14.63 -25.93
N ASN A 99 0.17 -15.45 -25.88
CA ASN A 99 0.13 -16.84 -26.30
C ASN A 99 -0.89 -17.68 -25.51
N LYS A 100 -1.05 -17.42 -24.20
CA LYS A 100 -2.06 -18.13 -23.39
C LYS A 100 -3.48 -17.73 -23.77
N PHE A 101 -3.73 -16.47 -24.10
CA PHE A 101 -5.04 -16.02 -24.54
C PHE A 101 -5.38 -16.58 -25.92
N GLU A 102 -4.44 -16.55 -26.85
CA GLU A 102 -4.60 -17.12 -28.19
C GLU A 102 -5.00 -18.61 -28.12
N ASN A 103 -4.22 -19.40 -27.36
CA ASN A 103 -4.51 -20.84 -27.19
C ASN A 103 -5.88 -21.09 -26.56
N LYS A 104 -6.26 -20.33 -25.53
CA LYS A 104 -7.58 -20.46 -24.91
C LYS A 104 -8.71 -20.07 -25.86
N PHE A 105 -8.48 -19.11 -26.74
CA PHE A 105 -9.48 -18.68 -27.70
C PHE A 105 -9.72 -19.76 -28.76
N VAL A 106 -8.65 -20.31 -29.33
CA VAL A 106 -8.71 -21.47 -30.24
C VAL A 106 -9.42 -22.66 -29.59
N ASP A 107 -9.12 -22.98 -28.32
CA ASP A 107 -9.82 -24.04 -27.58
C ASP A 107 -11.33 -23.78 -27.43
N ILE A 108 -11.72 -22.51 -27.26
CA ILE A 108 -13.13 -22.11 -27.14
C ILE A 108 -13.82 -22.20 -28.51
N GLU A 109 -13.20 -21.69 -29.57
CA GLU A 109 -13.72 -21.78 -30.95
C GLU A 109 -13.97 -23.23 -31.34
N ASN A 110 -12.97 -24.10 -31.15
CA ASN A 110 -13.11 -25.54 -31.42
C ASN A 110 -14.24 -26.18 -30.59
N LYS A 111 -14.42 -25.80 -29.33
CA LYS A 111 -15.53 -26.32 -28.50
C LYS A 111 -16.89 -25.85 -28.98
N PHE A 112 -17.00 -24.61 -29.47
CA PHE A 112 -18.25 -24.10 -30.04
C PHE A 112 -18.57 -24.77 -31.36
N GLU A 113 -17.58 -24.94 -32.24
CA GLU A 113 -17.75 -25.63 -33.53
C GLU A 113 -18.28 -27.05 -33.33
N ASN A 114 -17.62 -27.85 -32.48
CA ASN A 114 -18.06 -29.21 -32.17
C ASN A 114 -19.49 -29.28 -31.59
N LYS A 115 -19.86 -28.32 -30.73
CA LYS A 115 -21.23 -28.24 -30.19
C LYS A 115 -22.24 -27.85 -31.26
N PHE A 116 -21.85 -26.98 -32.19
CA PHE A 116 -22.68 -26.54 -33.28
C PHE A 116 -22.95 -27.69 -34.26
N GLU A 117 -21.91 -28.44 -34.65
CA GLU A 117 -22.04 -29.66 -35.45
C GLU A 117 -22.98 -30.70 -34.80
N ASP A 118 -22.86 -30.95 -33.49
CA ASP A 118 -23.77 -31.86 -32.77
C ASP A 118 -25.22 -31.34 -32.77
N MET A 119 -25.42 -30.03 -32.61
CA MET A 119 -26.75 -29.42 -32.70
C MET A 119 -27.34 -29.53 -34.11
N GLU A 120 -26.54 -29.28 -35.16
CA GLU A 120 -26.97 -29.46 -36.55
C GLU A 120 -27.36 -30.92 -36.82
N SER A 121 -26.55 -31.88 -36.36
CA SER A 121 -26.86 -33.32 -36.50
C SER A 121 -28.18 -33.71 -35.82
N LYS A 122 -28.44 -33.18 -34.62
CA LYS A 122 -29.70 -33.41 -33.90
C LYS A 122 -30.88 -32.77 -34.63
N LEU A 123 -30.71 -31.57 -35.16
CA LEU A 123 -31.73 -30.86 -35.93
C LEU A 123 -32.10 -31.66 -37.20
N GLU A 124 -31.13 -32.20 -37.91
CA GLU A 124 -31.37 -33.04 -39.10
C GLU A 124 -32.10 -34.34 -38.75
N LYS A 125 -31.72 -35.02 -37.66
CA LYS A 125 -32.44 -36.22 -37.17
C LYS A 125 -33.91 -35.90 -36.83
N LEU A 126 -34.17 -34.75 -36.21
CA LEU A 126 -35.52 -34.28 -35.89
C LEU A 126 -36.33 -33.98 -37.15
N LYS A 127 -35.76 -33.24 -38.12
CA LYS A 127 -36.40 -32.98 -39.41
C LYS A 127 -36.77 -34.28 -40.13
N GLN A 128 -35.84 -35.24 -40.18
CA GLN A 128 -36.07 -36.55 -40.79
C GLN A 128 -37.24 -37.28 -40.14
N LYS A 129 -37.28 -37.34 -38.80
CA LYS A 129 -38.35 -38.02 -38.05
C LYS A 129 -39.73 -37.37 -38.28
N VAL A 130 -39.78 -36.05 -38.47
CA VAL A 130 -41.02 -35.32 -38.79
C VAL A 130 -41.49 -35.60 -40.23
N MET A 131 -40.57 -35.75 -41.18
CA MET A 131 -40.92 -36.02 -42.59
C MET A 131 -41.31 -37.47 -42.89
N THR A 132 -40.84 -38.47 -42.13
CA THR A 132 -41.08 -39.89 -42.44
C THR A 132 -42.39 -40.49 -41.93
N GLY A 133 -43.32 -39.70 -41.37
CA GLY A 133 -44.71 -40.13 -41.16
C GLY A 133 -44.93 -41.38 -40.29
N GLN A 134 -43.96 -41.79 -39.46
CA GLN A 134 -44.17 -42.80 -38.42
C GLN A 134 -44.91 -42.15 -37.24
N GLY A 135 -46.18 -41.83 -37.48
CA GLY A 135 -47.15 -41.43 -36.47
C GLY A 135 -47.74 -42.66 -35.81
N ASP A 136 -46.97 -43.36 -34.97
CA ASP A 136 -47.57 -44.06 -33.85
C ASP A 136 -47.98 -42.97 -32.87
N GLU A 137 -49.28 -42.66 -32.89
CA GLU A 137 -50.02 -41.68 -32.08
C GLU A 137 -49.10 -40.72 -31.31
N PHE A 138 -48.49 -39.76 -32.04
CA PHE A 138 -47.74 -38.67 -31.42
C PHE A 138 -48.78 -37.77 -30.76
N LYS A 139 -49.24 -38.17 -29.57
CA LYS A 139 -49.94 -37.28 -28.66
C LYS A 139 -48.97 -36.14 -28.45
N PHE A 140 -49.36 -34.95 -28.89
CA PHE A 140 -48.83 -33.73 -28.35
C PHE A 140 -49.25 -33.69 -26.88
N GLN A 141 -48.59 -34.50 -26.05
CA GLN A 141 -48.44 -34.19 -24.65
C GLN A 141 -47.57 -32.95 -24.68
N ALA A 142 -48.22 -31.78 -24.57
CA ALA A 142 -47.53 -30.53 -24.33
C ALA A 142 -46.38 -30.85 -23.36
N PRO A 143 -45.11 -30.61 -23.76
CA PRO A 143 -43.99 -31.05 -22.97
C PRO A 143 -44.13 -30.34 -21.63
N TYR A 144 -44.53 -31.14 -20.63
CA TYR A 144 -44.79 -30.73 -19.27
C TYR A 144 -45.98 -29.76 -19.14
N SER A 145 -47.16 -30.29 -18.80
CA SER A 145 -47.93 -29.60 -17.76
C SER A 145 -47.05 -29.59 -16.52
N LYS A 146 -46.14 -28.61 -16.45
CA LYS A 146 -45.24 -28.39 -15.33
C LYS A 146 -46.12 -28.43 -14.08
N PRO A 147 -45.86 -29.28 -13.08
CA PRO A 147 -46.62 -29.22 -11.85
C PRO A 147 -46.42 -27.82 -11.30
N SER A 148 -47.42 -26.94 -11.45
CA SER A 148 -47.42 -25.62 -10.83
C SER A 148 -47.70 -25.86 -9.37
N ILE A 149 -46.65 -26.22 -8.64
CA ILE A 149 -46.73 -26.34 -7.19
C ILE A 149 -47.00 -24.93 -6.70
N LYS A 150 -48.24 -24.70 -6.25
CA LYS A 150 -48.65 -23.43 -5.68
C LYS A 150 -47.89 -23.28 -4.37
N LEU A 151 -47.13 -22.21 -4.28
CA LEU A 151 -46.51 -21.79 -3.04
C LEU A 151 -47.62 -21.50 -2.02
N SER A 152 -47.45 -21.97 -0.78
CA SER A 152 -48.33 -21.62 0.33
C SER A 152 -48.19 -20.14 0.65
N THR A 153 -49.23 -19.52 1.22
CA THR A 153 -49.13 -18.15 1.71
C THR A 153 -48.34 -18.10 3.01
N TYR A 154 -47.61 -17.00 3.25
CA TYR A 154 -46.91 -16.73 4.50
C TYR A 154 -47.57 -15.58 5.24
N ASP A 155 -48.01 -15.83 6.47
CA ASP A 155 -48.70 -14.87 7.32
C ASP A 155 -47.84 -14.34 8.48
N GLY A 156 -46.56 -14.74 8.55
CA GLY A 156 -45.64 -14.31 9.61
C GLY A 156 -45.68 -15.14 10.89
N LYS A 157 -46.56 -16.16 11.00
CA LYS A 157 -46.74 -16.95 12.24
C LYS A 157 -45.93 -18.25 12.30
N SER A 158 -45.59 -18.81 11.13
CA SER A 158 -44.72 -19.98 11.03
C SER A 158 -43.26 -19.54 10.95
N SER A 159 -42.31 -20.39 11.34
CA SER A 159 -40.88 -20.05 11.28
C SER A 159 -40.48 -19.65 9.84
N TRP A 160 -39.90 -18.46 9.71
CA TRP A 160 -39.46 -17.91 8.42
C TRP A 160 -38.48 -18.85 7.70
N GLN A 161 -37.59 -19.52 8.44
CA GLN A 161 -36.60 -20.44 7.86
C GLN A 161 -37.26 -21.67 7.21
N VAL A 162 -38.34 -22.18 7.81
CA VAL A 162 -39.13 -23.29 7.25
C VAL A 162 -39.79 -22.85 5.94
N TYR A 163 -40.37 -21.65 5.93
CA TYR A 163 -41.02 -21.10 4.74
C TYR A 163 -40.02 -20.78 3.61
N LYS A 164 -38.87 -20.19 3.93
CA LYS A 164 -37.76 -19.91 2.99
C LYS A 164 -37.25 -21.19 2.32
N THR A 165 -37.18 -22.28 3.08
CA THR A 165 -36.79 -23.60 2.56
C THR A 165 -37.85 -24.16 1.59
N GLN A 166 -39.13 -24.11 1.97
CA GLN A 166 -40.24 -24.53 1.09
C GLN A 166 -40.28 -23.70 -0.20
N PHE A 167 -40.07 -22.39 -0.08
CA PHE A 167 -40.00 -21.48 -1.21
C PHE A 167 -38.88 -21.87 -2.19
N SER A 168 -37.67 -22.15 -1.70
CA SER A 168 -36.55 -22.55 -2.57
C SER A 168 -36.87 -23.84 -3.32
N ILE A 169 -37.41 -24.86 -2.63
CA ILE A 169 -37.78 -26.14 -3.25
C ILE A 169 -38.80 -25.92 -4.36
N VAL A 170 -39.85 -25.13 -4.11
CA VAL A 170 -40.88 -24.82 -5.11
C VAL A 170 -40.31 -24.01 -6.28
N ALA A 171 -39.44 -23.05 -6.00
CA ALA A 171 -38.80 -22.23 -7.02
C ALA A 171 -37.87 -23.05 -7.93
N ASP A 172 -37.14 -24.01 -7.38
CA ASP A 172 -36.22 -24.86 -8.12
C ASP A 172 -36.97 -25.90 -8.95
N VAL A 173 -38.03 -26.52 -8.38
CA VAL A 173 -38.93 -27.42 -9.12
C VAL A 173 -39.66 -26.68 -10.24
N ASN A 174 -40.09 -25.44 -9.98
CA ASN A 174 -40.75 -24.61 -10.98
C ASN A 174 -39.77 -23.84 -11.88
N GLN A 175 -38.45 -24.02 -11.74
CA GLN A 175 -37.39 -23.27 -12.44
C GLN A 175 -37.72 -21.78 -12.60
N TRP A 176 -38.07 -21.13 -11.50
CA TRP A 176 -38.33 -19.69 -11.50
C TRP A 176 -37.01 -18.92 -11.68
N ASP A 177 -37.01 -17.92 -12.55
CA ASP A 177 -35.95 -16.92 -12.61
C ASP A 177 -36.06 -15.94 -11.44
N SER A 178 -35.03 -15.12 -11.22
CA SER A 178 -34.98 -14.19 -10.07
C SER A 178 -36.18 -13.24 -10.02
N GLN A 179 -36.70 -12.83 -11.17
CA GLN A 179 -37.86 -11.96 -11.29
C GLN A 179 -39.15 -12.68 -10.89
N THR A 180 -39.36 -13.91 -11.37
CA THR A 180 -40.52 -14.73 -11.01
C THR A 180 -40.49 -15.10 -9.53
N LYS A 181 -39.31 -15.39 -8.97
CA LYS A 181 -39.13 -15.64 -7.53
C LYS A 181 -39.59 -14.45 -6.71
N ALA A 182 -39.16 -13.23 -7.04
CA ALA A 182 -39.56 -12.03 -6.31
C ALA A 182 -41.08 -11.78 -6.39
N CYS A 183 -41.67 -11.88 -7.58
CA CYS A 183 -43.11 -11.73 -7.78
C CYS A 183 -43.93 -12.75 -6.98
N GLN A 184 -43.53 -14.02 -7.01
CA GLN A 184 -44.22 -15.09 -6.28
C GLN A 184 -44.04 -14.96 -4.78
N LEU A 185 -42.85 -14.56 -4.31
CA LEU A 185 -42.62 -14.29 -2.90
C LEU A 185 -43.50 -13.14 -2.42
N ALA A 186 -43.49 -11.99 -3.11
CA ALA A 186 -44.34 -10.84 -2.78
C ALA A 186 -45.84 -11.22 -2.81
N ALA A 187 -46.29 -11.97 -3.82
CA ALA A 187 -47.68 -12.41 -3.95
C ALA A 187 -48.11 -13.42 -2.87
N SER A 188 -47.16 -14.15 -2.28
CA SER A 188 -47.42 -15.13 -1.23
C SER A 188 -47.54 -14.54 0.18
N LEU A 189 -47.07 -13.30 0.39
CA LEU A 189 -47.17 -12.62 1.68
C LEU A 189 -48.62 -12.25 1.99
N ARG A 190 -49.03 -12.44 3.25
CA ARG A 190 -50.37 -12.13 3.78
C ARG A 190 -50.24 -11.54 5.18
N ALA A 191 -51.28 -10.84 5.62
CA ALA A 191 -51.38 -10.25 6.97
C ALA A 191 -50.10 -9.48 7.36
N ASP A 192 -49.57 -9.72 8.56
CA ASP A 192 -48.39 -9.03 9.12
C ASP A 192 -47.14 -9.15 8.23
N ALA A 193 -47.03 -10.21 7.43
CA ALA A 193 -45.92 -10.36 6.49
C ALA A 193 -46.06 -9.47 5.24
N ALA A 194 -47.28 -9.07 4.87
CA ALA A 194 -47.52 -8.16 3.75
C ALA A 194 -47.14 -6.71 4.06
N ASP A 195 -47.08 -6.31 5.34
CA ASP A 195 -46.68 -4.96 5.76
C ASP A 195 -45.22 -4.62 5.37
N ILE A 196 -44.38 -5.64 5.17
CA ILE A 196 -43.01 -5.47 4.66
C ILE A 196 -43.02 -4.86 3.27
N LEU A 197 -44.03 -5.18 2.44
CA LEU A 197 -44.16 -4.60 1.10
C LEU A 197 -44.44 -3.10 1.16
N GLN A 198 -45.07 -2.59 2.23
CA GLN A 198 -45.28 -1.16 2.44
C GLN A 198 -44.04 -0.45 2.98
N THR A 199 -43.22 -1.16 3.77
CA THR A 199 -42.00 -0.62 4.38
C THR A 199 -40.85 -0.47 3.36
N LEU A 200 -40.85 -1.25 2.27
CA LEU A 200 -39.82 -1.21 1.23
C LEU A 200 -40.14 -0.22 0.10
N PRO A 201 -39.11 0.44 -0.49
CA PRO A 201 -39.28 1.31 -1.66
C PRO A 201 -39.64 0.51 -2.91
N GLU A 202 -40.38 1.12 -3.84
CA GLU A 202 -40.97 0.44 -5.00
C GLU A 202 -39.94 -0.26 -5.91
N THR A 203 -38.72 0.27 -5.97
CA THR A 203 -37.59 -0.31 -6.71
C THR A 203 -37.03 -1.60 -6.10
N GLN A 204 -37.30 -1.87 -4.82
CA GLN A 204 -36.79 -3.04 -4.08
C GLN A 204 -37.87 -4.10 -3.82
N ARG A 205 -39.15 -3.83 -4.14
CA ARG A 205 -40.28 -4.75 -3.94
C ARG A 205 -40.29 -5.94 -4.91
N LEU A 206 -39.49 -5.85 -5.97
CA LEU A 206 -39.34 -6.90 -6.99
C LEU A 206 -37.91 -7.47 -7.01
N ASP A 207 -37.12 -7.16 -5.99
CA ASP A 207 -35.82 -7.77 -5.75
C ASP A 207 -35.96 -8.89 -4.71
N ILE A 208 -35.56 -10.09 -5.10
CA ILE A 208 -35.69 -11.29 -4.26
C ILE A 208 -34.84 -11.17 -2.99
N ASP A 209 -33.65 -10.59 -3.09
CA ASP A 209 -32.72 -10.50 -1.95
C ASP A 209 -33.21 -9.46 -0.94
N ALA A 210 -33.71 -8.32 -1.42
CA ALA A 210 -34.29 -7.28 -0.56
C ALA A 210 -35.52 -7.79 0.21
N LEU A 211 -36.40 -8.55 -0.45
CA LEU A 211 -37.59 -9.15 0.19
C LEU A 211 -37.21 -10.17 1.26
N VAL A 212 -36.28 -11.08 0.95
CA VAL A 212 -35.81 -12.11 1.88
C VAL A 212 -35.16 -11.47 3.12
N ASN A 213 -34.30 -10.46 2.91
CA ASN A 213 -33.63 -9.76 4.01
C ASN A 213 -34.62 -9.02 4.92
N ALA A 214 -35.64 -8.38 4.35
CA ALA A 214 -36.65 -7.68 5.13
C ALA A 214 -37.54 -8.64 5.93
N LEU A 215 -37.88 -9.81 5.36
CA LEU A 215 -38.61 -10.88 6.04
C LEU A 215 -37.76 -11.53 7.15
N GLU A 216 -36.46 -11.70 6.92
CA GLU A 216 -35.51 -12.22 7.90
C GLU A 216 -35.29 -11.24 9.06
N LEU A 217 -35.31 -9.93 8.81
CA LEU A 217 -35.20 -8.92 9.87
C LEU A 217 -36.44 -8.84 10.77
N ARG A 218 -37.64 -9.08 10.21
CA ARG A 218 -38.91 -9.00 10.95
C ARG A 218 -39.34 -10.32 11.59
N PHE A 219 -39.12 -11.44 10.89
CA PHE A 219 -39.62 -12.77 11.28
C PHE A 219 -38.51 -13.83 11.39
N GLY A 220 -37.25 -13.48 11.10
CA GLY A 220 -36.12 -14.33 11.47
C GLY A 220 -36.06 -14.43 12.98
N GLU A 221 -35.98 -15.66 13.48
CA GLU A 221 -36.01 -15.98 14.91
C GLU A 221 -35.03 -15.10 15.69
N LYS A 222 -35.56 -14.19 16.49
CA LYS A 222 -34.84 -13.61 17.62
C LYS A 222 -34.69 -14.72 18.66
N CYS A 223 -33.49 -15.27 18.78
CA CYS A 223 -33.08 -16.00 19.97
C CYS A 223 -33.06 -15.03 21.17
N GLU A 224 -34.20 -14.86 21.83
CA GLU A 224 -34.28 -14.36 23.21
C GLU A 224 -35.29 -15.19 24.02
N GLY A 225 -34.74 -16.18 24.75
CA GLY A 225 -35.04 -16.39 26.17
C GLY A 225 -36.20 -17.31 26.58
N LEU A 226 -35.86 -18.48 27.13
CA LEU A 226 -36.48 -19.10 28.31
C LEU A 226 -35.34 -19.81 29.07
N GLN A 227 -35.00 -19.59 30.34
CA GLN A 227 -35.79 -19.18 31.51
C GLN A 227 -34.89 -18.52 32.58
N GLN A 228 -35.42 -17.50 33.25
CA GLN A 228 -34.92 -17.03 34.54
C GLN A 228 -35.35 -17.99 35.67
N THR A 229 -34.54 -18.10 36.74
CA THR A 229 -35.05 -18.14 38.12
C THR A 229 -34.16 -17.24 39.02
N PRO A 230 -34.74 -16.35 39.85
CA PRO A 230 -33.99 -15.53 40.82
C PRO A 230 -34.27 -15.92 42.30
N ALA A 231 -33.24 -15.70 43.14
CA ALA A 231 -33.21 -15.71 44.64
C ALA A 231 -33.41 -17.10 45.30
N GLU A 232 -32.75 -17.53 46.37
CA GLU A 232 -31.90 -16.97 47.45
C GLU A 232 -31.19 -18.22 48.05
N VAL A 233 -29.95 -18.18 48.56
CA VAL A 233 -29.62 -18.31 50.00
C VAL A 233 -28.07 -18.42 50.08
N THR A 234 -27.46 -17.34 50.56
CA THR A 234 -26.39 -17.26 51.57
C THR A 234 -25.27 -18.32 51.69
N ALA A 235 -24.07 -17.77 51.95
CA ALA A 235 -22.83 -18.35 52.51
C ALA A 235 -21.89 -19.07 51.50
N ALA A 236 -20.60 -18.78 51.38
CA ALA A 236 -19.68 -18.05 52.26
C ALA A 236 -18.52 -17.41 51.47
N GLU A 237 -18.09 -16.24 51.92
CA GLU A 237 -16.72 -15.74 51.78
C GLU A 237 -15.71 -16.79 52.26
N SER A 238 -14.65 -17.02 51.48
CA SER A 238 -13.28 -16.90 51.98
C SER A 238 -12.25 -17.40 50.98
N VAL A 239 -11.29 -16.49 50.69
CA VAL A 239 -9.84 -16.78 50.68
C VAL A 239 -9.37 -17.58 49.44
N ARG A 240 -8.57 -17.05 48.51
CA ARG A 240 -7.36 -16.25 48.71
C ARG A 240 -6.84 -15.76 47.34
N ASN A 241 -6.38 -14.52 47.31
CA ASN A 241 -5.39 -13.95 46.37
C ASN A 241 -4.31 -14.96 45.92
N ALA A 242 -3.95 -14.96 44.63
CA ALA A 242 -2.66 -14.44 44.14
C ALA A 242 -2.48 -14.66 42.62
N PRO A 243 -1.89 -13.69 41.89
CA PRO A 243 -1.36 -13.88 40.54
C PRO A 243 0.10 -14.37 40.62
N ARG A 244 0.55 -15.20 39.68
CA ARG A 244 1.97 -15.55 39.54
C ARG A 244 2.52 -15.15 38.17
N THR A 245 3.25 -14.05 38.19
CA THR A 245 4.40 -13.74 37.34
C THR A 245 5.67 -14.38 37.92
N GLY A 246 6.66 -14.64 37.06
CA GLY A 246 8.01 -15.15 37.39
C GLY A 246 8.45 -16.13 36.30
N ASP A 247 9.09 -15.69 35.22
CA ASP A 247 10.52 -15.37 35.06
C ASP A 247 11.47 -16.52 35.47
N GLY A 248 12.34 -16.90 34.55
CA GLY A 248 13.22 -18.06 34.61
C GLY A 248 14.40 -17.92 33.64
N ARG A 249 15.15 -16.85 33.78
CA ARG A 249 16.48 -16.61 33.17
C ARG A 249 17.50 -17.65 33.69
N ARG A 250 18.10 -18.48 32.81
CA ARG A 250 19.42 -19.17 32.95
C ARG A 250 19.97 -19.41 31.54
N GLU A 251 20.93 -18.63 31.06
CA GLU A 251 22.38 -18.92 31.10
C GLU A 251 22.75 -20.26 30.44
N ALA A 252 23.25 -20.20 29.19
CA ALA A 252 24.09 -21.24 28.60
C ALA A 252 25.07 -20.59 27.62
N PHE A 253 26.29 -20.36 28.11
CA PHE A 253 27.49 -20.11 27.34
C PHE A 253 27.72 -21.25 26.32
N SER A 254 28.01 -20.92 25.06
CA SER A 254 28.62 -21.84 24.11
C SER A 254 29.70 -21.10 23.32
N LEU A 255 30.94 -21.22 23.79
CA LEU A 255 32.17 -20.92 23.06
C LEU A 255 33.14 -22.09 23.34
N GLY A 256 33.23 -23.02 22.38
CA GLY A 256 34.30 -24.01 22.24
C GLY A 256 34.92 -23.79 20.85
N VAL A 257 36.13 -23.22 20.76
CA VAL A 257 37.42 -23.92 20.64
C VAL A 257 37.51 -24.80 19.40
N PHE A 258 38.06 -24.27 18.31
CA PHE A 258 39.39 -24.60 17.78
C PHE A 258 39.85 -23.50 16.80
#